data_AF-A0A2S5RCU0-F1
#
_entry.id   AF-A0A2S5RCU0-F1
#
_cell.length_a   1.000
_cell.length_b   1.000
_cell.length_c   1.000
_cell.angle_alpha   90.00
_cell.angle_beta   90.00
_cell.angle_gamma   90.00
#
_symmetry.space_group_name_H-M   'P 1'
#
loop_
_entity.id
_entity.type
_entity.pdbx_description
1 polymer ?
#
loop_
_entity_poly.entity_id
_entity_poly.type
_entity_poly.pdbx_seq_one_letter_code
_entity_poly.pdbx_strand_id
1 'polypeptide(L)'
;MKKLLGLLGSLGLVSTSATAVVSFVKIPKDNDSKTIDKAQLEQLINEAKKLATENQDKNNEAYQALHKAIGEANGVLVIYQNETENPGVLKEAHEKLAKAMNTFTGSVDTPANTVALVQRIKDANKILTASVNNSKSKEDKERLQVAITAAETLKAQNLKISEQDKVNAGVQTLQTATLAFFNAADQPANTAELKAEIANAKKALETEKAFEAMEKLKGEIALAEEVIKANYSSSDEGQKIVDDATARLKQAIKDYANAGQPVLPDDHVDLKALRDKIKEAKDVASDPKRKHKPLSERIKIEEAIGHAEGIIAGKPVVGQEKEIQAEVTALQTAMDTFINEPNQKAELHMLDANIKLAKGVDKTKKKPDTVKTFEAAIKAAEILAGTKPDIDKQGDIDKGAETIWQATLTFLNSANKININHVIYNGLKLDGVFKNLTDKKAIGEQIKKQFPNVTDTIDFSIGTVKQANKDHKSNAEITGIGDYQAITNVYFVLDLKFIEKKLNDIVNTKKDAAWTAAELKAEIEKNNLDVKDGLKVTQIDSKPNLELAKFKITTNNHYDYSGYQGEVIITQGSKTT
;
A
#
# COMPACT_ATOMS: atom_id res chain seq x y z
N MET A 1 16.97 24.63 49.01
CA MET A 1 18.38 24.82 48.60
C MET A 1 19.10 23.49 48.79
N LYS A 2 19.79 22.93 47.78
CA LYS A 2 20.44 21.56 47.77
C LYS A 2 19.39 20.41 47.83
N LYS A 3 19.39 19.36 46.97
CA LYS A 3 20.37 18.28 46.62
C LYS A 3 20.42 17.15 47.69
N LEU A 4 20.42 15.83 47.40
CA LEU A 4 20.15 15.01 46.18
C LEU A 4 20.14 13.47 46.55
N LEU A 5 19.59 12.60 45.68
CA LEU A 5 19.83 11.13 45.52
C LEU A 5 19.35 10.07 46.58
N GLY A 6 19.09 8.83 46.10
CA GLY A 6 18.99 7.57 46.88
C GLY A 6 17.62 6.83 46.87
N LEU A 7 17.12 6.27 45.75
CA LEU A 7 17.31 4.89 45.22
C LEU A 7 16.90 3.69 46.12
N LEU A 8 15.85 2.97 45.65
CA LEU A 8 15.51 1.53 45.82
C LEU A 8 15.44 0.87 47.22
N GLY A 9 14.28 0.28 47.56
CA GLY A 9 14.14 -0.72 48.63
C GLY A 9 12.73 -1.29 48.85
N SER A 10 12.62 -2.63 48.89
CA SER A 10 11.52 -3.47 49.42
C SER A 10 10.04 -3.19 49.06
N LEU A 11 9.43 -4.14 48.35
CA LEU A 11 7.99 -4.42 48.45
C LEU A 11 7.69 -5.10 49.79
N GLY A 12 6.79 -4.55 50.60
CA GLY A 12 6.26 -5.19 51.80
C GLY A 12 4.82 -5.66 51.59
N LEU A 13 4.58 -6.98 51.56
CA LEU A 13 3.23 -7.55 51.66
C LEU A 13 2.82 -7.60 53.13
N VAL A 14 1.73 -6.91 53.48
CA VAL A 14 1.10 -7.02 54.81
C VAL A 14 -0.10 -7.94 54.68
N SER A 15 -0.07 -9.09 55.37
CA SER A 15 -1.22 -9.99 55.45
C SER A 15 -2.15 -9.54 56.57
N THR A 16 -3.45 -9.41 56.26
CA THR A 16 -4.51 -9.18 57.26
C THR A 16 -5.51 -10.33 57.21
N SER A 17 -5.21 -11.41 57.92
CA SER A 17 -6.13 -12.54 58.10
C SER A 17 -7.31 -12.14 58.99
N ALA A 18 -8.50 -12.01 58.40
CA ALA A 18 -9.73 -11.76 59.14
C ALA A 18 -10.31 -13.07 59.69
N THR A 19 -10.24 -13.28 61.01
CA THR A 19 -10.79 -14.46 61.67
C THR A 19 -12.32 -14.38 61.76
N ALA A 20 -13.04 -15.21 61.00
CA ALA A 20 -14.49 -15.32 61.11
C ALA A 20 -14.86 -16.21 62.32
N VAL A 21 -15.57 -15.64 63.30
CA VAL A 21 -16.14 -16.37 64.43
C VAL A 21 -17.55 -16.85 64.05
N VAL A 22 -17.78 -18.16 64.07
CA VAL A 22 -19.09 -18.75 63.76
C VAL A 22 -19.99 -18.68 64.99
N SER A 23 -21.11 -17.96 64.89
CA SER A 23 -22.20 -18.01 65.86
C SER A 23 -23.32 -18.93 65.38
N PHE A 24 -23.59 -20.01 66.11
CA PHE A 24 -24.69 -20.91 65.80
C PHE A 24 -26.04 -20.28 66.19
N VAL A 25 -26.82 -19.86 65.20
CA VAL A 25 -28.25 -19.51 65.36
C VAL A 25 -29.07 -20.43 64.47
N LYS A 26 -30.04 -21.14 65.05
CA LYS A 26 -30.83 -22.18 64.38
C LYS A 26 -32.14 -21.59 63.85
N ILE A 27 -32.27 -21.50 62.53
CA ILE A 27 -33.45 -20.98 61.83
C ILE A 27 -34.36 -22.17 61.41
N PRO A 28 -35.69 -22.04 61.39
CA PRO A 28 -36.60 -23.12 60.97
C PRO A 28 -36.48 -23.49 59.49
N LYS A 29 -36.89 -24.72 59.13
CA LYS A 29 -37.07 -25.14 57.73
C LYS A 29 -38.48 -24.81 57.24
N ASP A 30 -38.59 -24.12 56.11
CA ASP A 30 -39.76 -24.22 55.23
C ASP A 30 -39.57 -25.44 54.29
N ASN A 31 -40.68 -26.09 53.91
CA ASN A 31 -40.66 -27.47 53.37
C ASN A 31 -41.02 -27.61 51.87
N ASP A 32 -41.38 -26.54 51.16
CA ASP A 32 -41.99 -26.62 49.82
C ASP A 32 -41.05 -26.33 48.62
N SER A 33 -39.74 -26.11 48.83
CA SER A 33 -38.79 -26.10 47.71
C SER A 33 -38.44 -27.54 47.31
N LYS A 34 -38.45 -27.84 46.00
CA LYS A 34 -37.93 -29.11 45.48
C LYS A 34 -36.45 -29.23 45.86
N THR A 35 -36.12 -30.24 46.65
CA THR A 35 -34.72 -30.60 46.87
C THR A 35 -34.11 -31.11 45.56
N ILE A 36 -33.22 -30.29 45.03
CA ILE A 36 -32.05 -30.72 44.27
C ILE A 36 -31.11 -31.46 45.28
N ASP A 37 -30.32 -32.47 44.92
CA ASP A 37 -29.83 -33.50 45.88
C ASP A 37 -28.33 -33.95 45.79
N LYS A 38 -28.02 -35.22 45.45
CA LYS A 38 -26.80 -35.61 44.71
C LYS A 38 -27.02 -36.52 43.43
N ALA A 39 -28.24 -36.57 42.84
CA ALA A 39 -28.77 -37.02 41.52
C ALA A 39 -29.32 -35.95 40.44
N GLN A 40 -29.33 -34.61 40.68
CA GLN A 40 -29.79 -33.37 39.97
C GLN A 40 -28.90 -32.10 39.58
N LEU A 41 -27.73 -31.83 40.16
CA LEU A 41 -26.70 -30.77 40.01
C LEU A 41 -25.71 -31.08 38.92
N GLU A 42 -25.17 -32.28 39.06
CA GLU A 42 -23.93 -32.74 38.51
C GLU A 42 -23.93 -32.89 36.97
N GLN A 43 -24.84 -33.60 36.29
CA GLN A 43 -24.97 -33.70 34.81
C GLN A 43 -24.93 -32.35 34.12
N LEU A 44 -25.41 -31.35 34.83
CA LEU A 44 -25.37 -29.98 34.44
C LEU A 44 -23.94 -29.46 34.13
N ILE A 45 -22.81 -30.09 34.55
CA ILE A 45 -21.43 -29.76 34.07
C ILE A 45 -20.79 -30.67 33.06
N ASN A 46 -21.52 -31.61 32.48
CA ASN A 46 -21.20 -32.00 31.12
C ASN A 46 -22.13 -31.32 30.10
N GLU A 47 -23.36 -30.99 30.51
CA GLU A 47 -24.06 -29.77 30.08
C GLU A 47 -23.39 -28.49 30.57
N ALA A 48 -22.18 -28.62 31.13
CA ALA A 48 -21.23 -27.54 31.23
C ALA A 48 -19.75 -27.89 31.01
N LYS A 49 -19.42 -28.79 30.07
CA LYS A 49 -18.04 -28.88 29.52
C LYS A 49 -17.92 -28.70 28.00
N LYS A 50 -19.05 -28.81 27.30
CA LYS A 50 -19.29 -28.38 25.90
C LYS A 50 -19.44 -26.84 25.69
N LEU A 51 -20.59 -26.30 25.21
CA LEU A 51 -21.01 -24.89 24.96
C LEU A 51 -19.91 -23.87 24.76
N ALA A 52 -19.08 -23.56 25.74
CA ALA A 52 -18.02 -22.59 25.56
C ALA A 52 -16.87 -23.16 24.71
N THR A 53 -16.49 -24.43 24.92
CA THR A 53 -15.73 -25.22 23.94
C THR A 53 -16.47 -25.40 22.61
N GLU A 54 -17.77 -25.06 22.56
CA GLU A 54 -18.58 -24.94 21.34
C GLU A 54 -18.85 -23.46 20.92
N ASN A 55 -18.33 -22.46 21.63
CA ASN A 55 -18.56 -21.01 21.48
C ASN A 55 -17.25 -20.25 21.79
N GLN A 56 -16.17 -20.62 21.08
CA GLN A 56 -14.78 -20.13 21.18
C GLN A 56 -14.59 -18.60 21.08
N ASP A 57 -15.69 -17.86 20.97
CA ASP A 57 -15.78 -16.53 20.39
C ASP A 57 -16.03 -15.42 21.39
N LYS A 58 -16.52 -15.72 22.60
CA LYS A 58 -17.02 -14.69 23.52
C LYS A 58 -15.92 -13.71 23.94
N ASN A 59 -16.31 -12.55 24.44
CA ASN A 59 -15.34 -11.55 24.94
C ASN A 59 -14.76 -12.00 26.28
N ASN A 60 -13.44 -11.90 26.49
CA ASN A 60 -12.73 -12.37 27.70
C ASN A 60 -13.36 -11.96 29.05
N GLU A 61 -14.23 -10.95 29.11
CA GLU A 61 -14.91 -10.56 30.35
C GLU A 61 -16.20 -11.36 30.60
N ALA A 62 -16.99 -11.61 29.56
CA ALA A 62 -18.16 -12.50 29.62
C ALA A 62 -17.75 -13.96 29.54
N TYR A 63 -16.67 -14.24 28.80
CA TYR A 63 -15.87 -15.43 28.94
C TYR A 63 -15.49 -15.54 30.40
N GLN A 64 -14.67 -14.65 31.00
CA GLN A 64 -14.35 -14.71 32.44
C GLN A 64 -15.56 -14.86 33.32
N ALA A 65 -16.66 -14.13 33.07
CA ALA A 65 -17.98 -14.24 33.69
C ALA A 65 -18.61 -15.64 33.63
N LEU A 66 -17.81 -16.58 33.13
CA LEU A 66 -17.59 -18.00 33.18
C LEU A 66 -16.96 -18.72 34.45
N HIS A 67 -15.60 -18.87 34.56
CA HIS A 67 -14.89 -19.21 35.84
C HIS A 67 -15.00 -17.99 36.78
N LYS A 68 -16.17 -17.51 37.12
CA LYS A 68 -16.47 -17.32 38.54
C LYS A 68 -17.76 -17.98 38.96
N ALA A 69 -18.09 -19.12 38.34
CA ALA A 69 -18.84 -20.11 39.07
C ALA A 69 -18.48 -21.57 38.79
N ILE A 70 -17.37 -22.02 39.39
CA ILE A 70 -16.73 -23.36 39.38
C ILE A 70 -16.10 -23.86 40.76
N GLY A 71 -16.29 -23.16 41.91
CA GLY A 71 -15.87 -23.56 43.28
C GLY A 71 -16.59 -23.01 44.59
N GLU A 72 -17.85 -22.52 44.51
CA GLU A 72 -19.11 -22.74 45.30
C GLU A 72 -20.45 -23.22 44.41
N ALA A 73 -21.06 -24.42 43.87
CA ALA A 73 -21.08 -26.04 43.53
C ALA A 73 -20.10 -27.37 43.45
N ASN A 74 -18.78 -27.42 43.13
CA ASN A 74 -17.71 -28.43 43.15
C ASN A 74 -16.96 -28.66 44.50
N GLY A 75 -16.07 -27.75 44.90
CA GLY A 75 -15.25 -27.73 46.13
C GLY A 75 -15.99 -27.76 47.49
N VAL A 76 -17.20 -27.22 47.61
CA VAL A 76 -18.05 -27.37 48.83
C VAL A 76 -19.01 -28.59 48.72
N LEU A 77 -18.82 -29.42 47.68
CA LEU A 77 -19.51 -30.68 47.34
C LEU A 77 -18.57 -31.82 47.72
N VAL A 78 -17.31 -31.56 47.38
CA VAL A 78 -16.12 -32.01 48.08
C VAL A 78 -16.15 -31.66 49.59
N ILE A 79 -16.90 -30.63 50.03
CA ILE A 79 -17.28 -30.46 51.46
C ILE A 79 -18.79 -30.55 51.74
N TYR A 80 -19.58 -31.19 50.85
CA TYR A 80 -20.98 -31.49 51.14
C TYR A 80 -21.04 -32.76 51.98
N GLN A 81 -21.91 -32.74 52.97
CA GLN A 81 -22.05 -33.84 53.94
C GLN A 81 -23.51 -34.27 54.04
N ASN A 82 -24.47 -33.33 54.14
CA ASN A 82 -25.92 -33.53 54.05
C ASN A 82 -26.70 -32.22 54.29
N GLU A 83 -27.96 -32.18 53.84
CA GLU A 83 -29.00 -31.17 54.13
C GLU A 83 -29.46 -31.06 55.62
N THR A 84 -28.72 -31.65 56.57
CA THR A 84 -28.99 -31.49 58.02
C THR A 84 -27.94 -30.63 58.69
N GLU A 85 -26.67 -30.78 58.30
CA GLU A 85 -25.53 -29.99 58.78
C GLU A 85 -25.33 -28.71 57.96
N ASN A 86 -25.60 -28.77 56.65
CA ASN A 86 -25.58 -27.60 55.76
C ASN A 86 -26.90 -27.54 54.97
N PRO A 87 -28.02 -27.15 55.59
CA PRO A 87 -29.35 -27.12 54.97
C PRO A 87 -29.56 -25.85 54.15
N GLY A 88 -30.51 -25.84 53.22
CA GLY A 88 -31.02 -24.56 52.68
C GLY A 88 -30.03 -23.85 51.75
N VAL A 89 -28.88 -24.47 51.58
CA VAL A 89 -28.19 -24.50 50.33
C VAL A 89 -29.19 -25.28 49.38
N LEU A 90 -30.36 -24.65 48.91
CA LEU A 90 -31.64 -25.07 48.14
C LEU A 90 -32.27 -24.21 46.87
N LYS A 91 -31.76 -24.22 45.58
CA LYS A 91 -31.75 -23.38 44.26
C LYS A 91 -30.87 -22.03 43.78
N GLU A 92 -29.82 -21.34 44.38
CA GLU A 92 -29.31 -19.84 44.32
C GLU A 92 -27.94 -19.69 43.63
N ALA A 93 -27.70 -20.66 42.80
CA ALA A 93 -26.78 -21.71 43.09
C ALA A 93 -27.34 -22.74 42.12
N HIS A 94 -28.65 -22.97 41.96
CA HIS A 94 -29.27 -23.27 40.65
C HIS A 94 -29.78 -21.94 40.03
N GLU A 95 -29.51 -20.78 40.66
CA GLU A 95 -29.43 -19.47 40.00
C GLU A 95 -28.24 -18.44 40.17
N LYS A 96 -27.00 -18.77 40.60
CA LYS A 96 -25.88 -17.76 40.52
C LYS A 96 -25.18 -17.72 39.16
N LEU A 97 -24.69 -18.87 38.70
CA LEU A 97 -24.37 -19.13 37.30
C LEU A 97 -25.59 -19.21 36.32
N ALA A 98 -26.72 -18.54 36.66
CA ALA A 98 -27.99 -18.61 35.92
C ALA A 98 -28.02 -17.67 34.75
N LYS A 99 -28.58 -16.46 34.91
CA LYS A 99 -27.78 -15.37 35.45
C LYS A 99 -26.47 -15.35 34.68
N ALA A 100 -25.40 -16.01 35.10
CA ALA A 100 -24.12 -15.88 34.38
C ALA A 100 -24.00 -16.58 32.99
N MET A 101 -24.46 -17.81 32.70
CA MET A 101 -24.46 -18.27 31.28
C MET A 101 -25.64 -17.75 30.47
N ASN A 102 -26.77 -17.44 31.10
CA ASN A 102 -27.72 -16.51 30.50
C ASN A 102 -27.06 -15.14 30.22
N THR A 103 -25.94 -14.80 30.89
CA THR A 103 -25.08 -13.63 30.58
C THR A 103 -24.02 -13.94 29.51
N PHE A 104 -23.51 -15.17 29.31
CA PHE A 104 -22.54 -15.51 28.23
C PHE A 104 -23.16 -16.00 26.93
N THR A 105 -24.14 -16.89 27.00
CA THR A 105 -25.04 -17.19 25.89
C THR A 105 -25.74 -15.90 25.47
N GLY A 106 -26.10 -15.05 26.45
CA GLY A 106 -26.50 -13.66 26.24
C GLY A 106 -25.38 -12.64 26.04
N SER A 107 -24.10 -13.04 25.97
CA SER A 107 -22.97 -12.12 25.76
C SER A 107 -22.64 -12.01 24.29
N VAL A 108 -22.10 -10.84 23.93
CA VAL A 108 -21.61 -10.57 22.59
C VAL A 108 -20.27 -11.27 22.32
N ASP A 109 -20.19 -11.82 21.12
CA ASP A 109 -18.99 -12.44 20.57
C ASP A 109 -17.92 -11.36 20.29
N THR A 110 -16.65 -11.72 20.47
CA THR A 110 -15.50 -10.88 20.08
C THR A 110 -15.38 -10.88 18.57
N PRO A 111 -15.46 -9.71 17.90
CA PRO A 111 -15.17 -9.63 16.47
C PRO A 111 -13.67 -9.84 16.22
N ALA A 112 -13.35 -10.49 15.11
CA ALA A 112 -11.98 -10.58 14.59
C ALA A 112 -11.40 -9.18 14.32
N ASN A 113 -10.08 -9.06 14.43
CA ASN A 113 -9.35 -7.86 14.05
C ASN A 113 -9.36 -7.69 12.52
N THR A 114 -10.35 -6.95 12.04
CA THR A 114 -10.54 -6.63 10.61
C THR A 114 -9.81 -5.36 10.18
N VAL A 115 -8.99 -4.69 11.01
CA VAL A 115 -8.38 -3.38 10.67
C VAL A 115 -7.52 -3.46 9.40
N ALA A 116 -6.67 -4.48 9.28
CA ALA A 116 -5.87 -4.71 8.07
C ALA A 116 -6.75 -5.03 6.84
N LEU A 117 -7.79 -5.84 7.02
CA LEU A 117 -8.75 -6.19 5.97
C LEU A 117 -9.51 -4.94 5.48
N VAL A 118 -10.00 -4.09 6.39
CA VAL A 118 -10.68 -2.83 6.06
C VAL A 118 -9.76 -1.85 5.33
N GLN A 119 -8.49 -1.72 5.74
CA GLN A 119 -7.54 -0.87 5.03
C GLN A 119 -7.18 -1.44 3.66
N ARG A 120 -7.03 -2.76 3.49
CA ARG A 120 -6.80 -3.37 2.17
C ARG A 120 -8.02 -3.32 1.26
N ILE A 121 -9.23 -3.47 1.79
CA ILE A 121 -10.49 -3.20 1.06
C ILE A 121 -10.51 -1.76 0.56
N LYS A 122 -10.12 -0.79 1.39
CA LYS A 122 -10.04 0.63 1.03
C LYS A 122 -8.94 0.91 -0.01
N ASP A 123 -7.76 0.30 0.13
CA ASP A 123 -6.66 0.39 -0.84
C ASP A 123 -7.09 -0.19 -2.19
N ALA A 124 -7.63 -1.42 -2.19
CA ALA A 124 -8.03 -2.16 -3.39
C ALA A 124 -9.23 -1.53 -4.10
N ASN A 125 -10.25 -1.06 -3.37
CA ASN A 125 -11.35 -0.27 -3.97
C ASN A 125 -10.79 1.00 -4.62
N LYS A 126 -9.95 1.77 -3.92
CA LYS A 126 -9.31 2.97 -4.49
C LYS A 126 -8.50 2.66 -5.75
N ILE A 127 -7.87 1.49 -5.82
CA ILE A 127 -7.11 1.03 -6.99
C ILE A 127 -8.03 0.60 -8.15
N LEU A 128 -9.12 -0.10 -7.84
CA LEU A 128 -10.13 -0.51 -8.82
C LEU A 128 -10.88 0.69 -9.43
N THR A 129 -11.13 1.73 -8.62
CA THR A 129 -11.78 2.99 -9.02
C THR A 129 -10.78 4.13 -9.26
N ALA A 130 -9.53 3.82 -9.66
CA ALA A 130 -8.55 4.83 -10.01
C ALA A 130 -8.60 5.16 -11.50
N SER A 131 -8.50 6.44 -11.86
CA SER A 131 -8.57 6.92 -13.24
C SER A 131 -7.65 6.19 -14.21
N VAL A 132 -6.41 5.99 -13.79
CA VAL A 132 -5.35 5.27 -14.50
C VAL A 132 -5.61 3.76 -14.69
N ASN A 133 -6.64 3.21 -14.04
CA ASN A 133 -6.96 1.78 -14.01
C ASN A 133 -8.33 1.43 -14.57
N ASN A 134 -9.24 2.36 -14.87
CA ASN A 134 -10.48 1.94 -15.56
C ASN A 134 -10.17 1.37 -16.96
N SER A 135 -8.98 1.62 -17.51
CA SER A 135 -8.51 0.98 -18.73
C SER A 135 -8.30 -0.52 -18.58
N LYS A 136 -8.17 -1.07 -17.36
CA LYS A 136 -8.09 -2.52 -17.11
C LYS A 136 -9.34 -3.26 -17.58
N SER A 137 -9.13 -4.52 -17.97
CA SER A 137 -10.19 -5.33 -18.59
C SER A 137 -11.39 -5.55 -17.67
N LYS A 138 -12.56 -5.85 -18.28
CA LYS A 138 -13.75 -6.21 -17.51
C LYS A 138 -13.43 -7.45 -16.65
N GLU A 139 -12.76 -8.43 -17.23
CA GLU A 139 -12.40 -9.70 -16.60
C GLU A 139 -11.41 -9.50 -15.43
N ASP A 140 -10.47 -8.56 -15.54
CA ASP A 140 -9.49 -8.24 -14.49
C ASP A 140 -10.08 -7.34 -13.41
N LYS A 141 -10.95 -6.38 -13.78
CA LYS A 141 -11.79 -5.66 -12.82
C LYS A 141 -12.71 -6.61 -12.06
N GLU A 142 -13.34 -7.57 -12.73
CA GLU A 142 -14.17 -8.60 -12.09
C GLU A 142 -13.33 -9.51 -11.19
N ARG A 143 -12.10 -9.89 -11.55
CA ARG A 143 -11.18 -10.61 -10.64
C ARG A 143 -10.86 -9.82 -9.38
N LEU A 144 -10.52 -8.52 -9.50
CA LEU A 144 -10.24 -7.67 -8.35
C LEU A 144 -11.52 -7.40 -7.53
N GLN A 145 -12.65 -7.13 -8.20
CA GLN A 145 -13.94 -6.92 -7.55
C GLN A 145 -14.43 -8.19 -6.83
N VAL A 146 -14.23 -9.38 -7.38
CA VAL A 146 -14.54 -10.65 -6.69
C VAL A 146 -13.67 -10.81 -5.44
N ALA A 147 -12.38 -10.45 -5.49
CA ALA A 147 -11.52 -10.46 -4.31
C ALA A 147 -11.92 -9.39 -3.27
N ILE A 148 -12.32 -8.19 -3.70
CA ILE A 148 -12.87 -7.14 -2.84
C ILE A 148 -14.18 -7.60 -2.21
N THR A 149 -15.12 -8.11 -3.00
CA THR A 149 -16.42 -8.60 -2.52
C THR A 149 -16.26 -9.82 -1.61
N ALA A 150 -15.28 -10.70 -1.83
CA ALA A 150 -14.94 -11.75 -0.88
C ALA A 150 -14.41 -11.17 0.44
N ALA A 151 -13.50 -10.20 0.39
CA ALA A 151 -13.00 -9.50 1.58
C ALA A 151 -14.09 -8.71 2.32
N GLU A 152 -15.00 -8.05 1.59
CA GLU A 152 -16.15 -7.33 2.14
C GLU A 152 -17.20 -8.28 2.70
N THR A 153 -17.37 -9.48 2.12
CA THR A 153 -18.20 -10.56 2.67
C THR A 153 -17.61 -11.09 3.97
N LEU A 154 -16.30 -11.34 4.04
CA LEU A 154 -15.60 -11.71 5.28
C LEU A 154 -15.73 -10.60 6.34
N LYS A 155 -15.62 -9.33 5.95
CA LYS A 155 -15.89 -8.19 6.85
C LYS A 155 -17.35 -8.15 7.33
N ALA A 156 -18.32 -8.40 6.45
CA ALA A 156 -19.75 -8.30 6.73
C ALA A 156 -20.33 -9.52 7.48
N GLN A 157 -19.64 -10.66 7.45
CA GLN A 157 -19.97 -11.86 8.24
C GLN A 157 -19.87 -11.63 9.76
N ASN A 158 -19.34 -10.48 10.20
CA ASN A 158 -18.98 -10.21 11.61
C ASN A 158 -18.12 -11.34 12.17
N LEU A 159 -17.15 -11.80 11.35
CA LEU A 159 -16.26 -12.91 11.67
C LEU A 159 -15.70 -12.74 13.07
N LYS A 160 -15.75 -13.82 13.82
CA LYS A 160 -15.45 -13.84 15.25
C LYS A 160 -13.97 -14.12 15.49
N ILE A 161 -13.49 -13.97 16.72
CA ILE A 161 -12.05 -14.11 16.98
C ILE A 161 -11.49 -15.51 16.68
N SER A 162 -12.29 -16.59 16.77
CA SER A 162 -11.89 -17.93 16.31
C SER A 162 -11.70 -18.03 14.78
N GLU A 163 -12.22 -17.06 14.03
CA GLU A 163 -12.19 -17.01 12.57
C GLU A 163 -11.14 -16.01 12.03
N GLN A 164 -10.22 -15.53 12.89
CA GLN A 164 -9.16 -14.58 12.50
C GLN A 164 -8.32 -15.08 11.31
N ASP A 165 -8.09 -16.40 11.19
CA ASP A 165 -7.38 -16.98 10.03
C ASP A 165 -8.14 -16.76 8.70
N LYS A 166 -9.48 -16.70 8.73
CA LYS A 166 -10.29 -16.37 7.54
C LYS A 166 -10.11 -14.90 7.16
N VAL A 167 -9.99 -14.00 8.14
CA VAL A 167 -9.67 -12.58 7.94
C VAL A 167 -8.26 -12.42 7.35
N ASN A 168 -7.26 -13.12 7.92
CA ASN A 168 -5.87 -13.10 7.47
C ASN A 168 -5.73 -13.65 6.03
N ALA A 169 -6.37 -14.78 5.73
CA ALA A 169 -6.44 -15.33 4.37
C ALA A 169 -7.15 -14.39 3.39
N GLY A 170 -8.20 -13.69 3.83
CA GLY A 170 -8.88 -12.64 3.06
C GLY A 170 -7.95 -11.47 2.70
N VAL A 171 -7.15 -10.99 3.67
CA VAL A 171 -6.12 -9.97 3.45
C VAL A 171 -5.12 -10.41 2.38
N GLN A 172 -4.54 -11.61 2.52
CA GLN A 172 -3.54 -12.14 1.59
C GLN A 172 -4.11 -12.36 0.18
N THR A 173 -5.35 -12.86 0.08
CA THR A 173 -6.04 -13.06 -1.20
C THR A 173 -6.27 -11.73 -1.91
N LEU A 174 -6.75 -10.71 -1.19
CA LEU A 174 -7.00 -9.39 -1.73
C LEU A 174 -5.71 -8.69 -2.20
N GLN A 175 -4.62 -8.76 -1.42
CA GLN A 175 -3.32 -8.23 -1.85
C GLN A 175 -2.80 -8.92 -3.12
N THR A 176 -2.97 -10.24 -3.22
CA THR A 176 -2.54 -11.03 -4.40
C THR A 176 -3.35 -10.64 -5.65
N ALA A 177 -4.67 -10.50 -5.53
CA ALA A 177 -5.54 -10.02 -6.61
C ALA A 177 -5.21 -8.57 -7.02
N THR A 178 -4.92 -7.69 -6.06
CA THR A 178 -4.51 -6.30 -6.32
C THR A 178 -3.21 -6.23 -7.12
N LEU A 179 -2.23 -7.08 -6.80
CA LEU A 179 -0.97 -7.15 -7.55
C LEU A 179 -1.16 -7.75 -8.95
N ALA A 180 -2.05 -8.74 -9.11
CA ALA A 180 -2.41 -9.28 -10.42
C ALA A 180 -3.08 -8.22 -11.32
N PHE A 181 -4.01 -7.42 -10.76
CA PHE A 181 -4.71 -6.35 -11.46
C PHE A 181 -3.76 -5.24 -11.97
N PHE A 182 -2.76 -4.84 -11.18
CA PHE A 182 -1.73 -3.89 -11.66
C PHE A 182 -0.90 -4.44 -12.84
N ASN A 183 -0.68 -5.75 -12.89
CA ASN A 183 0.06 -6.43 -13.95
C ASN A 183 -0.79 -6.78 -15.18
N ALA A 184 -2.11 -6.57 -15.13
CA ALA A 184 -3.03 -6.86 -16.23
C ALA A 184 -2.94 -5.81 -17.36
N ALA A 185 -3.41 -6.18 -18.55
CA ALA A 185 -3.45 -5.33 -19.74
C ALA A 185 -4.74 -4.47 -19.81
N ASP A 186 -4.75 -3.54 -20.76
CA ASP A 186 -5.79 -2.52 -20.90
C ASP A 186 -6.73 -2.82 -22.10
N GLN A 187 -8.02 -2.53 -21.94
CA GLN A 187 -9.09 -2.63 -22.93
C GLN A 187 -9.48 -1.25 -23.52
N PRO A 188 -10.16 -1.21 -24.68
CA PRO A 188 -10.74 0.01 -25.26
C PRO A 188 -12.03 0.46 -24.54
N ALA A 189 -12.37 1.74 -24.68
CA ALA A 189 -13.53 2.37 -24.07
C ALA A 189 -14.87 1.80 -24.58
N ASN A 190 -15.82 1.65 -23.65
CA ASN A 190 -17.15 1.12 -23.94
C ASN A 190 -18.04 2.20 -24.61
N THR A 191 -18.05 2.17 -25.94
CA THR A 191 -18.86 3.07 -26.78
C THR A 191 -20.31 2.62 -26.96
N ALA A 192 -20.78 1.56 -26.28
CA ALA A 192 -22.10 0.99 -26.52
C ALA A 192 -23.25 1.89 -26.05
N GLU A 193 -23.16 2.51 -24.86
CA GLU A 193 -24.22 3.41 -24.39
C GLU A 193 -24.25 4.70 -25.21
N LEU A 194 -23.10 5.26 -25.58
CA LEU A 194 -23.04 6.40 -26.50
C LEU A 194 -23.70 6.09 -27.85
N LYS A 195 -23.51 4.88 -28.40
CA LYS A 195 -24.21 4.42 -29.62
C LYS A 195 -25.72 4.21 -29.41
N ALA A 196 -26.12 3.69 -28.26
CA ALA A 196 -27.52 3.46 -27.92
C ALA A 196 -28.27 4.77 -27.67
N GLU A 197 -27.67 5.72 -26.97
CA GLU A 197 -28.23 7.05 -26.76
C GLU A 197 -28.06 7.97 -27.97
N ILE A 198 -27.09 7.74 -28.88
CA ILE A 198 -27.14 8.29 -30.24
C ILE A 198 -28.44 7.84 -30.95
N ALA A 199 -28.87 6.58 -30.76
CA ALA A 199 -30.11 6.08 -31.34
C ALA A 199 -31.37 6.55 -30.59
N ASN A 200 -31.36 6.60 -29.26
CA ASN A 200 -32.47 7.14 -28.47
C ASN A 200 -32.57 8.66 -28.59
N ALA A 201 -31.49 9.42 -28.80
CA ALA A 201 -31.54 10.83 -29.14
C ALA A 201 -32.25 11.04 -30.49
N LYS A 202 -31.92 10.19 -31.48
CA LYS A 202 -32.64 10.10 -32.76
C LYS A 202 -34.11 9.65 -32.59
N LYS A 203 -34.55 9.25 -31.38
CA LYS A 203 -35.88 8.66 -31.07
C LYS A 203 -36.73 9.42 -30.04
N ALA A 204 -36.17 10.06 -29.02
CA ALA A 204 -36.92 10.83 -28.01
C ALA A 204 -37.54 12.08 -28.63
N LEU A 205 -36.99 12.51 -29.77
CA LEU A 205 -37.57 13.43 -30.75
C LEU A 205 -38.94 12.96 -31.33
N GLU A 206 -39.44 11.76 -30.99
CA GLU A 206 -40.73 11.22 -31.41
C GLU A 206 -41.90 11.48 -30.41
N THR A 207 -41.65 11.89 -29.15
CA THR A 207 -42.71 11.96 -28.11
C THR A 207 -42.75 13.31 -27.38
N GLU A 208 -43.90 14.00 -27.43
CA GLU A 208 -43.99 15.37 -26.96
C GLU A 208 -43.95 15.56 -25.43
N LYS A 209 -42.92 16.31 -25.01
CA LYS A 209 -43.04 17.41 -24.04
C LYS A 209 -42.72 18.72 -24.81
N ALA A 210 -42.33 19.80 -24.14
CA ALA A 210 -42.09 21.10 -24.80
C ALA A 210 -40.91 21.09 -25.80
N PHE A 211 -41.02 21.89 -26.87
CA PHE A 211 -40.13 21.91 -28.03
C PHE A 211 -38.64 22.17 -27.71
N GLU A 212 -38.31 22.97 -26.69
CA GLU A 212 -36.90 23.30 -26.39
C GLU A 212 -36.07 22.10 -25.91
N ALA A 213 -36.71 20.95 -25.65
CA ALA A 213 -36.02 19.66 -25.46
C ALA A 213 -35.44 19.06 -26.76
N MET A 214 -35.81 19.55 -27.96
CA MET A 214 -35.57 18.85 -29.23
C MET A 214 -34.30 19.25 -30.01
N GLU A 215 -34.17 20.45 -30.59
CA GLU A 215 -33.01 20.75 -31.49
C GLU A 215 -31.64 20.57 -30.81
N LYS A 216 -31.59 20.87 -29.50
CA LYS A 216 -30.44 20.65 -28.62
C LYS A 216 -29.91 19.20 -28.63
N LEU A 217 -30.75 18.24 -29.00
CA LEU A 217 -30.46 16.81 -29.03
C LEU A 217 -29.78 16.36 -30.34
N LYS A 218 -29.76 17.19 -31.39
CA LYS A 218 -29.15 16.84 -32.70
C LYS A 218 -27.66 17.11 -32.78
N GLY A 219 -27.19 18.28 -32.36
CA GLY A 219 -25.77 18.64 -32.48
C GLY A 219 -24.85 17.72 -31.67
N GLU A 220 -25.36 17.23 -30.54
CA GLU A 220 -24.66 16.32 -29.62
C GLU A 220 -24.36 14.95 -30.24
N ILE A 221 -25.15 14.50 -31.23
CA ILE A 221 -24.95 13.23 -31.94
C ILE A 221 -23.64 13.23 -32.75
N ALA A 222 -23.34 14.32 -33.47
CA ALA A 222 -22.20 14.33 -34.40
C ALA A 222 -20.85 14.28 -33.66
N LEU A 223 -20.75 15.01 -32.54
CA LEU A 223 -19.57 14.99 -31.67
C LEU A 223 -19.36 13.60 -31.03
N ALA A 224 -20.45 12.90 -30.72
CA ALA A 224 -20.42 11.56 -30.18
C ALA A 224 -19.90 10.50 -31.19
N GLU A 225 -20.10 10.72 -32.50
CA GLU A 225 -19.64 9.78 -33.53
C GLU A 225 -18.11 9.84 -33.77
N GLU A 226 -17.45 10.99 -33.60
CA GLU A 226 -15.96 11.07 -33.67
C GLU A 226 -15.25 10.42 -32.47
N VAL A 227 -15.81 10.57 -31.25
CA VAL A 227 -15.28 9.97 -30.01
C VAL A 227 -15.11 8.45 -30.16
N ILE A 228 -16.01 7.80 -30.89
CA ILE A 228 -15.98 6.35 -31.14
C ILE A 228 -14.78 5.95 -32.02
N LYS A 229 -14.39 6.79 -32.98
CA LYS A 229 -13.37 6.49 -33.99
C LYS A 229 -11.94 6.54 -33.46
N ALA A 230 -11.70 7.33 -32.41
CA ALA A 230 -10.38 7.48 -31.79
C ALA A 230 -9.94 6.27 -30.96
N ASN A 231 -10.86 5.36 -30.59
CA ASN A 231 -10.59 4.11 -29.88
C ASN A 231 -9.70 4.27 -28.63
N TYR A 232 -10.06 5.23 -27.77
CA TYR A 232 -9.43 5.46 -26.46
C TYR A 232 -9.48 4.20 -25.58
N SER A 233 -8.56 4.08 -24.61
CA SER A 233 -8.64 3.05 -23.57
C SER A 233 -9.78 3.36 -22.58
N SER A 234 -10.28 2.36 -21.85
CA SER A 234 -11.41 2.56 -20.92
C SER A 234 -11.07 3.27 -19.59
N SER A 235 -9.97 4.03 -19.49
CA SER A 235 -9.54 4.79 -18.29
C SER A 235 -10.64 5.77 -17.81
N ASP A 236 -10.60 6.35 -16.59
CA ASP A 236 -11.60 7.40 -16.28
C ASP A 236 -11.50 8.49 -17.34
N GLU A 237 -10.29 8.88 -17.73
CA GLU A 237 -10.10 9.90 -18.78
C GLU A 237 -10.70 9.46 -20.13
N GLY A 238 -10.47 8.23 -20.59
CA GLY A 238 -10.98 7.74 -21.88
C GLY A 238 -12.45 7.31 -21.90
N GLN A 239 -12.96 6.76 -20.79
CA GLN A 239 -14.37 6.40 -20.60
C GLN A 239 -15.21 7.63 -20.24
N LYS A 240 -14.73 8.59 -19.43
CA LYS A 240 -15.42 9.87 -19.19
C LYS A 240 -15.56 10.68 -20.46
N ILE A 241 -14.62 10.60 -21.42
CA ILE A 241 -14.81 11.17 -22.77
C ILE A 241 -16.03 10.56 -23.49
N VAL A 242 -16.39 9.30 -23.21
CA VAL A 242 -17.59 8.63 -23.73
C VAL A 242 -18.82 8.89 -22.85
N ASP A 243 -18.68 8.85 -21.54
CA ASP A 243 -19.77 8.99 -20.56
C ASP A 243 -20.23 10.44 -20.44
N ASP A 244 -19.35 11.45 -20.55
CA ASP A 244 -19.74 12.86 -20.67
C ASP A 244 -20.61 13.05 -21.91
N ALA A 245 -20.18 12.51 -23.05
CA ALA A 245 -20.92 12.55 -24.31
C ALA A 245 -22.26 11.79 -24.24
N THR A 246 -22.38 10.81 -23.33
CA THR A 246 -23.60 10.03 -23.10
C THR A 246 -24.53 10.70 -22.09
N ALA A 247 -24.02 11.25 -20.99
CA ALA A 247 -24.81 11.93 -19.95
C ALA A 247 -25.38 13.27 -20.43
N ARG A 248 -24.65 13.98 -21.32
CA ARG A 248 -25.15 15.11 -22.12
C ARG A 248 -26.41 14.75 -22.92
N LEU A 249 -26.62 13.46 -23.19
CA LEU A 249 -27.71 12.88 -23.97
C LEU A 249 -28.88 12.35 -23.08
N LYS A 250 -28.77 12.28 -21.73
CA LYS A 250 -29.57 11.33 -20.88
C LYS A 250 -30.39 11.78 -19.62
N GLN A 251 -30.00 12.77 -18.81
CA GLN A 251 -29.99 12.73 -17.29
C GLN A 251 -31.26 12.45 -16.31
N ALA A 252 -31.19 11.49 -15.21
CA ALA A 252 -31.96 11.19 -13.81
C ALA A 252 -31.77 9.82 -12.79
N ILE A 253 -32.03 9.65 -11.37
CA ILE A 253 -31.90 8.37 -10.35
C ILE A 253 -32.72 8.08 -8.87
N LYS A 254 -32.40 7.15 -7.80
CA LYS A 254 -33.23 6.44 -6.56
C LYS A 254 -32.64 5.86 -5.07
N ASP A 255 -33.34 5.11 -4.05
CA ASP A 255 -33.04 4.73 -2.48
C ASP A 255 -33.71 3.46 -1.54
N TYR A 256 -33.41 3.07 -0.16
CA TYR A 256 -34.18 2.33 1.09
C TYR A 256 -33.58 1.29 2.32
N ALA A 257 -34.18 0.94 3.60
CA ALA A 257 -33.90 -0.24 4.70
C ALA A 257 -34.33 -0.34 6.36
N ASN A 258 -34.22 -1.47 7.29
CA ASN A 258 -34.59 -1.67 8.88
C ASN A 258 -34.36 -3.03 9.89
N ALA A 259 -34.46 -3.16 11.34
CA ALA A 259 -34.41 -4.42 12.39
C ALA A 259 -34.55 -4.43 14.10
N GLY A 260 -34.63 -5.56 15.02
CA GLY A 260 -34.50 -5.71 16.65
C GLY A 260 -34.95 -7.00 17.69
N GLN A 261 -34.57 -7.26 19.07
CA GLN A 261 -34.97 -8.43 20.16
C GLN A 261 -34.56 -8.55 21.84
N PRO A 262 -34.94 -9.55 22.82
CA PRO A 262 -34.88 -9.67 24.45
C PRO A 262 -34.57 -11.01 25.47
N VAL A 263 -34.66 -11.10 26.91
CA VAL A 263 -34.22 -12.23 28.03
C VAL A 263 -34.87 -12.53 29.58
N LEU A 264 -34.36 -13.39 30.64
CA LEU A 264 -34.99 -14.05 32.00
C LEU A 264 -34.21 -14.52 33.46
N PRO A 265 -34.80 -15.04 34.69
CA PRO A 265 -34.27 -15.31 36.19
C PRO A 265 -34.72 -16.51 37.32
N ASP A 266 -34.25 -16.69 38.67
CA ASP A 266 -34.72 -17.43 40.06
C ASP A 266 -34.10 -18.67 41.04
N ASP A 267 -33.88 -18.68 42.45
CA ASP A 267 -33.77 -19.80 43.60
C ASP A 267 -32.63 -19.93 44.84
N HIS A 268 -32.32 -21.06 45.71
CA HIS A 268 -31.13 -21.50 46.78
C HIS A 268 -29.79 -22.66 46.85
N VAL A 269 -29.29 -23.71 45.99
CA VAL A 269 -28.60 -25.17 46.18
C VAL A 269 -27.06 -25.69 46.15
N ASP A 270 -26.66 -27.04 45.99
CA ASP A 270 -25.36 -27.91 45.95
C ASP A 270 -24.32 -27.44 44.92
N LEU A 271 -24.42 -26.15 44.93
CA LEU A 271 -24.20 -25.13 43.96
C LEU A 271 -23.72 -23.85 44.64
N LYS A 272 -23.38 -24.03 45.92
CA LYS A 272 -22.53 -23.25 46.79
C LYS A 272 -21.22 -24.01 47.15
N ALA A 273 -20.90 -25.03 46.36
CA ALA A 273 -19.59 -25.65 45.98
C ALA A 273 -18.52 -25.33 44.74
N LEU A 274 -18.42 -24.83 43.40
CA LEU A 274 -19.08 -24.19 42.12
C LEU A 274 -19.34 -22.61 41.81
N ARG A 275 -18.54 -21.52 42.00
CA ARG A 275 -18.64 -20.31 42.94
C ARG A 275 -17.26 -19.60 43.35
N ASP A 276 -16.38 -20.19 44.19
CA ASP A 276 -15.11 -19.64 44.74
C ASP A 276 -13.76 -20.28 44.36
N LYS A 277 -13.62 -21.61 44.13
CA LYS A 277 -12.39 -22.32 43.60
C LYS A 277 -11.98 -21.95 42.15
N ILE A 278 -12.31 -20.71 41.83
CA ILE A 278 -12.48 -20.04 40.55
C ILE A 278 -12.86 -18.58 40.63
N LYS A 279 -13.27 -18.09 41.80
CA LYS A 279 -12.72 -16.80 42.20
C LYS A 279 -11.21 -16.94 42.00
N GLU A 280 -10.62 -18.01 42.55
CA GLU A 280 -9.33 -18.62 42.17
C GLU A 280 -8.92 -18.67 40.67
N ALA A 281 -9.83 -18.61 39.68
CA ALA A 281 -9.56 -18.96 38.29
C ALA A 281 -10.02 -17.93 37.26
N LYS A 282 -11.09 -17.16 37.51
CA LYS A 282 -11.17 -15.74 37.09
C LYS A 282 -9.89 -15.05 37.57
N ASP A 283 -9.51 -15.22 38.83
CA ASP A 283 -8.32 -14.57 39.40
C ASP A 283 -7.00 -15.13 38.79
N VAL A 284 -6.93 -16.39 38.34
CA VAL A 284 -5.78 -16.91 37.55
C VAL A 284 -5.77 -16.42 36.10
N ALA A 285 -6.91 -16.43 35.41
CA ALA A 285 -7.06 -16.02 33.99
C ALA A 285 -6.88 -14.51 33.78
N SER A 286 -7.42 -13.71 34.71
CA SER A 286 -7.37 -12.24 34.71
C SER A 286 -6.05 -11.66 35.25
N ASP A 287 -5.15 -12.48 35.81
CA ASP A 287 -3.83 -12.04 36.28
C ASP A 287 -3.09 -11.27 35.17
N PRO A 288 -2.78 -9.97 35.35
CA PRO A 288 -2.14 -9.15 34.32
C PRO A 288 -0.76 -9.68 33.87
N LYS A 289 -0.10 -10.53 34.67
CA LYS A 289 1.16 -11.20 34.30
C LYS A 289 0.95 -12.34 33.29
N ARG A 290 -0.26 -12.92 33.25
CA ARG A 290 -0.66 -13.99 32.32
C ARG A 290 -1.39 -13.47 31.08
N LYS A 291 -1.48 -12.15 30.85
CA LYS A 291 -2.16 -11.54 29.69
C LYS A 291 -1.54 -11.85 28.32
N HIS A 292 -0.36 -12.49 28.28
CA HIS A 292 0.36 -12.86 27.05
C HIS A 292 0.47 -14.39 26.81
N LYS A 293 -0.18 -15.22 27.64
CA LYS A 293 -0.43 -16.64 27.34
C LYS A 293 -1.28 -16.77 26.05
N PRO A 294 -1.10 -17.82 25.23
CA PRO A 294 -1.79 -18.02 23.96
C PRO A 294 -3.30 -17.84 24.03
N LEU A 295 -3.90 -17.31 22.96
CA LEU A 295 -5.37 -17.21 22.88
C LEU A 295 -6.04 -18.58 22.97
N SER A 296 -5.43 -19.68 22.50
CA SER A 296 -5.99 -21.04 22.66
C SER A 296 -6.03 -21.53 24.10
N GLU A 297 -4.97 -21.27 24.90
CA GLU A 297 -4.91 -21.69 26.29
C GLU A 297 -5.66 -20.73 27.21
N ARG A 298 -5.71 -19.45 26.82
CA ARG A 298 -6.68 -18.49 27.35
C ARG A 298 -8.07 -19.02 27.07
N ILE A 299 -8.49 -19.23 25.82
CA ILE A 299 -9.76 -19.84 25.46
C ILE A 299 -10.02 -21.13 26.27
N LYS A 300 -9.10 -22.08 26.44
CA LYS A 300 -9.36 -23.27 27.28
C LYS A 300 -9.59 -22.96 28.77
N ILE A 301 -8.75 -22.14 29.41
CA ILE A 301 -9.06 -21.67 30.78
C ILE A 301 -10.25 -20.70 30.75
N GLU A 302 -10.64 -20.12 29.62
CA GLU A 302 -11.84 -19.32 29.36
C GLU A 302 -13.06 -20.21 29.00
N GLU A 303 -12.93 -21.52 28.73
CA GLU A 303 -14.01 -22.41 28.27
C GLU A 303 -14.38 -23.46 29.29
N ALA A 304 -13.36 -23.96 29.99
CA ALA A 304 -13.55 -24.48 31.32
C ALA A 304 -13.78 -23.37 32.34
N ILE A 305 -13.53 -22.08 32.04
CA ILE A 305 -14.29 -20.92 32.60
C ILE A 305 -15.73 -21.09 32.11
N GLY A 306 -15.89 -21.07 30.79
CA GLY A 306 -17.09 -20.89 30.00
C GLY A 306 -18.25 -21.80 30.36
N HIS A 307 -18.24 -22.99 29.79
CA HIS A 307 -19.20 -23.95 30.22
C HIS A 307 -18.82 -24.24 31.69
N ALA A 308 -19.71 -23.75 32.56
CA ALA A 308 -19.56 -23.49 34.00
C ALA A 308 -19.20 -22.05 34.50
N GLU A 309 -19.66 -20.95 33.89
CA GLU A 309 -20.79 -20.18 34.50
C GLU A 309 -22.12 -20.62 33.80
N GLY A 310 -22.08 -21.78 33.11
CA GLY A 310 -23.10 -22.52 32.33
C GLY A 310 -24.49 -22.90 32.92
N ILE A 311 -24.60 -23.20 34.20
CA ILE A 311 -25.20 -24.50 34.61
C ILE A 311 -26.67 -24.40 34.94
N ILE A 312 -26.92 -24.03 36.18
CA ILE A 312 -27.68 -22.88 36.61
C ILE A 312 -28.41 -22.04 35.52
N ALA A 313 -27.87 -21.81 34.32
CA ALA A 313 -28.57 -21.03 33.29
C ALA A 313 -29.82 -21.70 32.72
N GLY A 314 -29.94 -23.03 32.84
CA GLY A 314 -31.04 -23.84 32.29
C GLY A 314 -32.44 -23.19 32.24
N LYS A 315 -32.94 -22.48 33.27
CA LYS A 315 -32.52 -22.54 34.67
C LYS A 315 -33.02 -23.86 35.26
N PRO A 316 -32.20 -24.56 36.05
CA PRO A 316 -31.91 -25.92 35.63
C PRO A 316 -32.93 -26.85 36.18
N VAL A 317 -33.20 -27.86 35.38
CA VAL A 317 -34.29 -28.75 35.68
C VAL A 317 -33.81 -29.76 36.70
N VAL A 318 -34.61 -29.87 37.75
CA VAL A 318 -34.60 -30.95 38.74
C VAL A 318 -34.38 -32.28 38.02
N GLY A 319 -33.18 -32.88 38.11
CA GLY A 319 -32.87 -34.18 37.49
C GLY A 319 -31.46 -34.40 36.93
N GLN A 320 -30.62 -33.38 36.88
CA GLN A 320 -29.31 -33.40 36.23
C GLN A 320 -28.07 -33.63 37.19
N GLU A 321 -27.90 -34.67 38.04
CA GLU A 321 -26.62 -35.01 38.81
C GLU A 321 -25.93 -36.33 38.34
N LYS A 322 -24.77 -36.25 37.64
CA LYS A 322 -23.47 -36.86 38.07
C LYS A 322 -22.13 -36.24 37.56
N GLU A 323 -22.13 -35.10 36.87
CA GLU A 323 -20.99 -34.45 36.22
C GLU A 323 -20.41 -33.09 36.79
N ILE A 324 -20.82 -32.55 37.96
CA ILE A 324 -20.26 -31.37 38.68
C ILE A 324 -19.03 -31.79 39.47
N GLN A 325 -19.08 -32.91 40.18
CA GLN A 325 -17.90 -33.44 40.84
C GLN A 325 -16.83 -33.84 39.81
N ALA A 326 -17.24 -34.21 38.59
CA ALA A 326 -16.33 -34.39 37.46
C ALA A 326 -15.61 -33.09 37.06
N GLU A 327 -16.32 -31.96 37.06
CA GLU A 327 -15.72 -30.65 36.76
C GLU A 327 -14.76 -30.13 37.82
N VAL A 328 -14.93 -30.41 39.13
CA VAL A 328 -13.98 -29.93 40.19
C VAL A 328 -12.54 -30.13 39.72
N THR A 329 -12.37 -31.29 39.08
CA THR A 329 -11.17 -31.87 38.53
C THR A 329 -10.81 -31.25 37.18
N ALA A 330 -11.74 -31.18 36.22
CA ALA A 330 -11.49 -30.62 34.88
C ALA A 330 -11.14 -29.11 34.92
N LEU A 331 -11.82 -28.37 35.80
CA LEU A 331 -11.47 -27.02 36.23
C LEU A 331 -10.00 -26.89 36.67
N GLN A 332 -9.62 -27.63 37.71
CA GLN A 332 -8.31 -27.45 38.32
C GLN A 332 -7.21 -27.76 37.30
N THR A 333 -7.46 -28.78 36.48
CA THR A 333 -6.64 -29.16 35.32
C THR A 333 -6.47 -28.00 34.33
N ALA A 334 -7.53 -27.24 34.01
CA ALA A 334 -7.45 -26.07 33.12
C ALA A 334 -6.63 -24.92 33.73
N MET A 335 -6.79 -24.66 35.04
CA MET A 335 -6.00 -23.66 35.77
C MET A 335 -4.50 -23.97 35.71
N ASP A 336 -4.12 -25.20 36.09
CA ASP A 336 -2.72 -25.61 36.18
C ASP A 336 -2.05 -25.68 34.80
N THR A 337 -2.80 -26.02 33.76
CA THR A 337 -2.33 -25.97 32.37
C THR A 337 -1.97 -24.53 31.96
N PHE A 338 -2.90 -23.58 32.11
CA PHE A 338 -2.72 -22.19 31.71
C PHE A 338 -1.62 -21.44 32.50
N ILE A 339 -1.41 -21.80 33.77
CA ILE A 339 -0.35 -21.21 34.60
C ILE A 339 1.04 -21.49 33.98
N ASN A 340 1.26 -22.68 33.43
CA ASN A 340 2.58 -23.19 33.04
C ASN A 340 2.98 -22.92 31.58
N GLU A 341 2.03 -22.70 30.67
CA GLU A 341 2.29 -22.45 29.24
C GLU A 341 3.23 -21.23 29.00
N PRO A 342 4.17 -21.24 28.04
CA PRO A 342 4.91 -20.03 27.64
C PRO A 342 4.01 -18.86 27.16
N ASN A 343 4.60 -17.67 26.97
CA ASN A 343 3.91 -16.60 26.26
C ASN A 343 3.80 -16.91 24.76
N GLN A 344 2.73 -16.44 24.12
CA GLN A 344 2.57 -16.49 22.67
C GLN A 344 3.67 -15.67 21.97
N LYS A 345 4.17 -16.17 20.83
CA LYS A 345 5.08 -15.43 19.95
C LYS A 345 4.32 -14.48 19.05
N ALA A 346 4.97 -13.40 18.62
CA ALA A 346 4.41 -12.51 17.61
C ALA A 346 4.23 -13.26 16.28
N GLU A 347 3.12 -12.99 15.61
CA GLU A 347 2.75 -13.56 14.32
C GLU A 347 3.46 -12.82 13.19
N LEU A 348 4.51 -13.44 12.64
CA LEU A 348 5.30 -12.88 11.54
C LEU A 348 4.65 -13.05 10.15
N HIS A 349 3.52 -13.77 10.04
CA HIS A 349 3.01 -14.26 8.75
C HIS A 349 2.74 -13.14 7.74
N MET A 350 2.15 -12.03 8.16
CA MET A 350 1.92 -10.85 7.31
C MET A 350 3.21 -10.12 6.90
N LEU A 351 4.20 -10.08 7.79
CA LEU A 351 5.50 -9.46 7.52
C LEU A 351 6.28 -10.28 6.49
N ASP A 352 6.38 -11.60 6.70
CA ASP A 352 7.03 -12.53 5.79
C ASP A 352 6.35 -12.58 4.41
N ALA A 353 5.01 -12.56 4.38
CA ALA A 353 4.24 -12.48 3.13
C ALA A 353 4.54 -11.18 2.34
N ASN A 354 4.53 -10.02 3.01
CA ASN A 354 4.82 -8.75 2.34
C ASN A 354 6.29 -8.64 1.90
N ILE A 355 7.25 -9.18 2.66
CA ILE A 355 8.66 -9.28 2.25
C ILE A 355 8.80 -10.14 0.99
N LYS A 356 8.13 -11.31 0.96
CA LYS A 356 8.14 -12.22 -0.20
C LYS A 356 7.54 -11.57 -1.44
N LEU A 357 6.42 -10.86 -1.30
CA LEU A 357 5.79 -10.10 -2.39
C LEU A 357 6.72 -8.98 -2.90
N ALA A 358 7.27 -8.17 -1.99
CA ALA A 358 8.15 -7.04 -2.34
C ALA A 358 9.41 -7.49 -3.11
N LYS A 359 10.00 -8.63 -2.74
CA LYS A 359 11.13 -9.25 -3.47
C LYS A 359 10.78 -9.71 -4.88
N GLY A 360 9.52 -10.02 -5.17
CA GLY A 360 9.04 -10.51 -6.47
C GLY A 360 8.76 -9.42 -7.51
N VAL A 361 8.85 -8.13 -7.15
CA VAL A 361 8.54 -7.02 -8.05
C VAL A 361 9.68 -6.79 -9.05
N ASP A 362 9.33 -6.63 -10.34
CA ASP A 362 10.28 -6.26 -11.39
C ASP A 362 10.86 -4.84 -11.16
N LYS A 363 12.16 -4.79 -10.87
CA LYS A 363 12.93 -3.56 -10.66
C LYS A 363 13.53 -2.97 -11.95
N THR A 364 13.61 -3.75 -13.03
CA THR A 364 14.40 -3.39 -14.23
C THR A 364 13.92 -2.11 -14.91
N LYS A 365 12.64 -1.76 -14.76
CA LYS A 365 11.99 -0.60 -15.40
C LYS A 365 12.02 0.69 -14.57
N LYS A 366 12.42 0.68 -13.29
CA LYS A 366 12.33 1.84 -12.36
C LYS A 366 13.66 2.57 -12.18
N LYS A 367 13.63 3.85 -11.78
CA LYS A 367 14.84 4.66 -11.57
C LYS A 367 15.72 4.09 -10.43
N PRO A 368 17.07 4.13 -10.53
CA PRO A 368 17.97 3.49 -9.56
C PRO A 368 17.77 3.92 -8.10
N ASP A 369 17.57 5.21 -7.81
CA ASP A 369 17.33 5.67 -6.44
C ASP A 369 16.01 5.16 -5.85
N THR A 370 14.99 4.95 -6.68
CA THR A 370 13.73 4.33 -6.25
C THR A 370 13.94 2.85 -5.93
N VAL A 371 14.74 2.13 -6.73
CA VAL A 371 15.12 0.73 -6.46
C VAL A 371 15.88 0.63 -5.14
N LYS A 372 16.90 1.47 -4.96
CA LYS A 372 17.72 1.56 -3.73
C LYS A 372 16.87 1.86 -2.48
N THR A 373 15.89 2.76 -2.59
CA THR A 373 14.96 3.11 -1.50
C THR A 373 14.05 1.93 -1.15
N PHE A 374 13.53 1.23 -2.17
CA PHE A 374 12.67 0.07 -1.98
C PHE A 374 13.44 -1.13 -1.39
N GLU A 375 14.68 -1.37 -1.81
CA GLU A 375 15.53 -2.42 -1.24
C GLU A 375 15.95 -2.16 0.21
N ALA A 376 16.13 -0.88 0.58
CA ALA A 376 16.32 -0.51 1.98
C ALA A 376 15.10 -0.84 2.85
N ALA A 377 13.87 -0.65 2.33
CA ALA A 377 12.64 -1.03 3.02
C ALA A 377 12.48 -2.55 3.16
N ILE A 378 12.80 -3.33 2.10
CA ILE A 378 12.83 -4.81 2.17
C ILE A 378 13.78 -5.26 3.28
N LYS A 379 15.02 -4.74 3.30
CA LYS A 379 16.04 -5.11 4.28
C LYS A 379 15.65 -4.74 5.72
N ALA A 380 14.98 -3.60 5.92
CA ALA A 380 14.48 -3.22 7.25
C ALA A 380 13.40 -4.19 7.77
N ALA A 381 12.50 -4.64 6.90
CA ALA A 381 11.48 -5.64 7.22
C ALA A 381 12.09 -7.02 7.53
N GLU A 382 13.11 -7.45 6.77
CA GLU A 382 13.85 -8.70 7.03
C GLU A 382 14.54 -8.70 8.39
N ILE A 383 15.18 -7.58 8.78
CA ILE A 383 15.82 -7.43 10.10
C ILE A 383 14.79 -7.59 11.22
N LEU A 384 13.61 -6.98 11.06
CA LEU A 384 12.53 -7.08 12.05
C LEU A 384 12.00 -8.52 12.17
N ALA A 385 11.71 -9.21 11.05
CA ALA A 385 11.26 -10.60 11.05
C ALA A 385 12.28 -11.54 11.74
N GLY A 386 13.57 -11.27 11.57
CA GLY A 386 14.65 -11.99 12.23
C GLY A 386 14.64 -11.94 13.77
N THR A 387 13.94 -10.97 14.40
CA THR A 387 13.94 -10.81 15.87
C THR A 387 13.05 -11.78 16.63
N LYS A 388 12.04 -12.38 15.99
CA LYS A 388 11.10 -13.38 16.56
C LYS A 388 10.60 -13.05 18.00
N PRO A 389 9.98 -11.87 18.22
CA PRO A 389 9.64 -11.42 19.55
C PRO A 389 8.38 -12.11 20.11
N ASP A 390 8.05 -11.83 21.37
CA ASP A 390 6.80 -12.25 22.00
C ASP A 390 5.62 -11.38 21.52
N ILE A 391 4.38 -11.84 21.77
CA ILE A 391 3.14 -11.19 21.32
C ILE A 391 2.98 -9.74 21.85
N ASP A 392 3.72 -9.34 22.89
CA ASP A 392 3.80 -7.96 23.39
C ASP A 392 4.46 -6.97 22.39
N LYS A 393 5.03 -7.49 21.29
CA LYS A 393 5.60 -6.74 20.17
C LYS A 393 4.80 -6.88 18.87
N GLN A 394 3.59 -7.45 18.89
CA GLN A 394 2.79 -7.61 17.68
C GLN A 394 2.59 -6.29 16.92
N GLY A 395 2.32 -5.19 17.62
CA GLY A 395 2.17 -3.86 17.00
C GLY A 395 3.42 -3.34 16.29
N ASP A 396 4.63 -3.77 16.67
CA ASP A 396 5.85 -3.45 15.93
C ASP A 396 5.97 -4.30 14.66
N ILE A 397 5.59 -5.59 14.72
CA ILE A 397 5.52 -6.51 13.56
C ILE A 397 4.48 -6.03 12.54
N ASP A 398 3.26 -5.70 12.99
CA ASP A 398 2.16 -5.19 12.14
C ASP A 398 2.57 -3.90 11.43
N LYS A 399 3.18 -2.96 12.18
CA LYS A 399 3.74 -1.71 11.64
C LYS A 399 4.85 -1.98 10.64
N GLY A 400 5.70 -2.97 10.88
CA GLY A 400 6.70 -3.45 9.93
C GLY A 400 6.07 -3.95 8.63
N ALA A 401 5.05 -4.79 8.75
CA ALA A 401 4.33 -5.38 7.62
C ALA A 401 3.62 -4.30 6.76
N GLU A 402 3.02 -3.29 7.40
CA GLU A 402 2.44 -2.14 6.69
C GLU A 402 3.52 -1.26 6.03
N THR A 403 4.65 -1.05 6.70
CA THR A 403 5.76 -0.22 6.16
C THR A 403 6.30 -0.80 4.85
N ILE A 404 6.53 -2.12 4.77
CA ILE A 404 6.98 -2.76 3.52
C ILE A 404 5.88 -2.79 2.44
N TRP A 405 4.61 -2.87 2.81
CA TRP A 405 3.50 -2.73 1.86
C TRP A 405 3.44 -1.33 1.23
N GLN A 406 3.50 -0.28 2.05
CA GLN A 406 3.50 1.11 1.56
C GLN A 406 4.74 1.44 0.73
N ALA A 407 5.91 0.88 1.08
CA ALA A 407 7.10 0.96 0.24
C ALA A 407 6.92 0.27 -1.12
N THR A 408 6.22 -0.89 -1.15
CA THR A 408 5.88 -1.62 -2.39
C THR A 408 4.94 -0.81 -3.27
N LEU A 409 3.85 -0.26 -2.71
CA LEU A 409 2.94 0.62 -3.45
C LEU A 409 3.65 1.87 -3.99
N THR A 410 4.50 2.51 -3.18
CA THR A 410 5.29 3.69 -3.59
C THR A 410 6.25 3.33 -4.73
N PHE A 411 6.91 2.17 -4.67
CA PHE A 411 7.80 1.69 -5.71
C PHE A 411 7.06 1.41 -7.04
N LEU A 412 5.92 0.71 -6.98
CA LEU A 412 5.11 0.41 -8.17
C LEU A 412 4.63 1.69 -8.89
N ASN A 413 4.17 2.69 -8.13
CA ASN A 413 3.69 3.97 -8.66
C ASN A 413 4.82 4.94 -9.08
N SER A 414 6.10 4.61 -8.85
CA SER A 414 7.23 5.48 -9.22
C SER A 414 7.45 5.57 -10.74
N ALA A 415 8.09 6.63 -11.21
CA ALA A 415 8.38 6.83 -12.63
C ALA A 415 9.33 5.75 -13.19
N ASN A 416 9.06 5.32 -14.44
CA ASN A 416 9.91 4.40 -15.18
C ASN A 416 11.16 5.12 -15.75
N LYS A 417 12.09 4.33 -16.30
CA LYS A 417 13.27 4.78 -17.07
C LYS A 417 12.88 5.42 -18.42
N ILE A 418 13.68 6.37 -18.92
CA ILE A 418 13.46 7.12 -20.18
C ILE A 418 14.60 6.85 -21.17
N ASN A 419 14.33 6.25 -22.33
CA ASN A 419 15.37 6.00 -23.34
C ASN A 419 15.90 7.31 -23.95
N ILE A 420 17.17 7.65 -23.71
CA ILE A 420 17.78 8.90 -24.17
C ILE A 420 17.73 9.08 -25.70
N ASN A 421 17.86 8.01 -26.49
CA ASN A 421 17.80 8.08 -27.96
C ASN A 421 16.38 8.37 -28.50
N HIS A 422 15.33 8.25 -27.67
CA HIS A 422 13.97 8.68 -28.03
C HIS A 422 13.70 10.16 -27.70
N VAL A 423 14.60 10.81 -26.94
CA VAL A 423 14.51 12.23 -26.57
C VAL A 423 15.52 13.07 -27.37
N ILE A 424 16.77 12.60 -27.45
CA ILE A 424 17.87 13.20 -28.21
C ILE A 424 18.19 12.27 -29.39
N TYR A 425 17.50 12.47 -30.51
CA TYR A 425 17.68 11.65 -31.71
C TYR A 425 19.08 11.84 -32.31
N ASN A 426 19.65 10.77 -32.87
CA ASN A 426 20.97 10.80 -33.47
C ASN A 426 20.98 11.67 -34.72
N GLY A 427 21.78 12.74 -34.71
CA GLY A 427 21.84 13.75 -35.75
C GLY A 427 21.07 15.04 -35.44
N LEU A 428 20.53 15.21 -34.23
CA LEU A 428 19.98 16.48 -33.75
C LEU A 428 20.98 17.64 -33.95
N LYS A 429 20.49 18.81 -34.40
CA LYS A 429 21.22 20.08 -34.37
C LYS A 429 20.90 20.87 -33.10
N LEU A 430 21.93 21.35 -32.40
CA LEU A 430 21.77 22.25 -31.25
C LEU A 430 21.58 23.72 -31.69
N ASP A 431 20.58 24.41 -31.11
CA ASP A 431 20.27 25.82 -31.41
C ASP A 431 21.25 26.82 -30.76
N GLY A 432 22.52 26.77 -31.15
CA GLY A 432 23.56 27.68 -30.66
C GLY A 432 24.81 27.74 -31.55
N VAL A 433 25.53 28.85 -31.45
CA VAL A 433 26.85 29.05 -32.06
C VAL A 433 27.91 28.92 -30.98
N PHE A 434 28.76 27.90 -31.08
CA PHE A 434 29.69 27.50 -30.02
C PHE A 434 31.07 28.10 -30.24
N LYS A 435 31.66 28.69 -29.20
CA LYS A 435 32.94 29.43 -29.32
C LYS A 435 34.17 28.53 -29.46
N ASN A 436 34.09 27.29 -28.99
CA ASN A 436 35.16 26.29 -29.03
C ASN A 436 34.61 24.88 -28.81
N LEU A 437 35.43 23.86 -29.10
CA LEU A 437 35.09 22.43 -28.96
C LEU A 437 35.21 21.90 -27.52
N THR A 438 35.85 22.63 -26.61
CA THR A 438 36.11 22.19 -25.23
C THR A 438 34.98 22.53 -24.27
N ASP A 439 34.05 23.41 -24.65
CA ASP A 439 32.96 23.89 -23.79
C ASP A 439 31.78 22.89 -23.72
N LYS A 440 32.06 21.74 -23.09
CA LYS A 440 31.04 20.72 -22.76
C LYS A 440 29.92 21.30 -21.88
N LYS A 441 30.20 22.34 -21.09
CA LYS A 441 29.20 22.98 -20.22
C LYS A 441 28.15 23.72 -21.06
N ALA A 442 28.56 24.54 -22.02
CA ALA A 442 27.63 25.18 -22.97
C ALA A 442 26.83 24.16 -23.77
N ILE A 443 27.43 23.02 -24.16
CA ILE A 443 26.73 21.93 -24.86
C ILE A 443 25.64 21.33 -23.96
N GLY A 444 25.95 21.03 -22.70
CA GLY A 444 24.97 20.51 -21.72
C GLY A 444 23.85 21.51 -21.40
N GLU A 445 24.17 22.80 -21.25
CA GLU A 445 23.21 23.88 -21.04
C GLU A 445 22.27 24.07 -22.24
N GLN A 446 22.79 23.96 -23.47
CA GLN A 446 21.96 24.04 -24.67
C GLN A 446 21.07 22.81 -24.86
N ILE A 447 21.55 21.61 -24.51
CA ILE A 447 20.70 20.39 -24.48
C ILE A 447 19.57 20.56 -23.47
N LYS A 448 19.84 20.98 -22.23
CA LYS A 448 18.80 21.29 -21.22
C LYS A 448 17.76 22.31 -21.73
N LYS A 449 18.21 23.32 -22.47
CA LYS A 449 17.34 24.37 -23.04
C LYS A 449 16.42 23.83 -24.15
N GLN A 450 16.87 22.89 -24.98
CA GLN A 450 16.04 22.23 -25.99
C GLN A 450 15.16 21.11 -25.39
N PHE A 451 15.63 20.43 -24.34
CA PHE A 451 14.94 19.32 -23.69
C PHE A 451 14.86 19.54 -22.16
N PRO A 452 13.90 20.35 -21.67
CA PRO A 452 13.79 20.70 -20.24
C PRO A 452 13.62 19.51 -19.29
N ASN A 453 13.19 18.36 -19.81
CA ASN A 453 13.00 17.10 -19.08
C ASN A 453 14.28 16.23 -19.00
N VAL A 454 15.44 16.75 -19.44
CA VAL A 454 16.72 16.03 -19.47
C VAL A 454 17.79 16.83 -18.74
N THR A 455 18.51 16.17 -17.84
CA THR A 455 19.57 16.77 -17.01
C THR A 455 20.93 16.14 -17.26
N ASP A 456 21.96 16.99 -17.44
CA ASP A 456 23.36 16.52 -17.48
C ASP A 456 23.75 15.91 -16.12
N THR A 457 24.76 15.04 -16.14
CA THR A 457 25.26 14.27 -14.98
C THR A 457 24.29 13.27 -14.36
N ILE A 458 22.99 13.37 -14.63
CA ILE A 458 21.94 12.43 -14.19
C ILE A 458 21.51 11.54 -15.37
N ASP A 459 21.05 12.14 -16.46
CA ASP A 459 20.51 11.39 -17.61
C ASP A 459 21.57 11.14 -18.70
N PHE A 460 22.51 12.08 -18.89
CA PHE A 460 23.54 11.99 -19.92
C PHE A 460 24.91 12.58 -19.54
N SER A 461 25.93 12.07 -20.24
CA SER A 461 27.31 12.52 -20.24
C SER A 461 27.74 12.95 -21.65
N ILE A 462 28.70 13.88 -21.73
CA ILE A 462 29.24 14.37 -23.01
C ILE A 462 30.60 13.74 -23.21
N GLY A 463 30.69 12.81 -24.17
CA GLY A 463 31.85 12.01 -24.52
C GLY A 463 32.84 12.74 -25.43
N THR A 464 33.14 12.16 -26.59
CA THR A 464 34.05 12.76 -27.58
C THR A 464 33.42 13.97 -28.28
N VAL A 465 34.15 15.08 -28.41
CA VAL A 465 33.73 16.23 -29.23
C VAL A 465 34.67 16.36 -30.44
N LYS A 466 34.11 16.45 -31.64
CA LYS A 466 34.84 16.42 -32.92
C LYS A 466 34.60 17.72 -33.70
N GLN A 467 35.65 18.26 -34.33
CA GLN A 467 35.53 19.44 -35.19
C GLN A 467 34.78 19.10 -36.50
N ALA A 468 34.06 20.08 -37.05
CA ALA A 468 33.65 20.07 -38.45
C ALA A 468 34.83 19.81 -39.40
N ASN A 469 34.54 19.14 -40.51
CA ASN A 469 35.47 18.92 -41.62
C ASN A 469 34.71 19.05 -42.95
N LYS A 470 35.36 18.73 -44.07
CA LYS A 470 34.76 18.81 -45.41
C LYS A 470 33.52 17.92 -45.65
N ASP A 471 33.24 16.95 -44.77
CA ASP A 471 32.16 15.98 -44.91
C ASP A 471 31.07 16.11 -43.82
N HIS A 472 31.41 16.62 -42.64
CA HIS A 472 30.56 16.59 -41.42
C HIS A 472 30.65 17.89 -40.60
N LYS A 473 29.54 18.24 -39.92
CA LYS A 473 29.50 19.32 -38.91
C LYS A 473 30.17 18.91 -37.60
N SER A 474 30.55 19.91 -36.80
CA SER A 474 31.06 19.69 -35.44
C SER A 474 30.02 18.91 -34.65
N ASN A 475 30.46 17.93 -33.85
CA ASN A 475 29.56 17.05 -33.13
C ASN A 475 30.08 16.70 -31.74
N ALA A 476 29.15 16.43 -30.83
CA ALA A 476 29.40 15.84 -29.54
C ALA A 476 28.69 14.49 -29.44
N GLU A 477 29.43 13.49 -29.00
CA GLU A 477 28.94 12.19 -28.61
C GLU A 477 28.26 12.32 -27.24
N ILE A 478 26.99 11.96 -27.18
CA ILE A 478 26.17 11.96 -25.97
C ILE A 478 25.93 10.50 -25.58
N THR A 479 26.39 10.13 -24.40
CA THR A 479 26.22 8.78 -23.83
C THR A 479 25.35 8.90 -22.60
N GLY A 480 24.20 8.23 -22.59
CA GLY A 480 23.32 8.20 -21.42
C GLY A 480 24.01 7.57 -20.20
N ILE A 481 23.64 8.02 -19.00
CA ILE A 481 24.26 7.57 -17.75
C ILE A 481 23.50 6.38 -17.14
N GLY A 482 24.23 5.43 -16.56
CA GLY A 482 23.65 4.22 -15.99
C GLY A 482 23.19 3.23 -17.07
N ASP A 483 21.92 2.83 -17.01
CA ASP A 483 21.34 1.85 -17.95
C ASP A 483 21.05 2.43 -19.34
N TYR A 484 21.27 3.73 -19.54
CA TYR A 484 21.07 4.42 -20.81
C TYR A 484 22.30 4.34 -21.73
N GLN A 485 22.86 3.14 -21.92
CA GLN A 485 24.07 2.91 -22.73
C GLN A 485 23.91 3.22 -24.24
N ALA A 486 22.76 3.74 -24.65
CA ALA A 486 22.55 4.23 -26.00
C ALA A 486 23.39 5.50 -26.24
N ILE A 487 24.15 5.48 -27.35
CA ILE A 487 24.95 6.60 -27.80
C ILE A 487 24.18 7.34 -28.90
N THR A 488 24.22 8.67 -28.86
CA THR A 488 23.62 9.56 -29.85
C THR A 488 24.56 10.72 -30.14
N ASN A 489 24.66 11.16 -31.40
CA ASN A 489 25.52 12.28 -31.79
C ASN A 489 24.67 13.53 -31.99
N VAL A 490 25.04 14.63 -31.33
CA VAL A 490 24.44 15.95 -31.57
C VAL A 490 25.39 16.82 -32.36
N TYR A 491 24.90 17.43 -33.43
CA TYR A 491 25.63 18.38 -34.28
C TYR A 491 25.46 19.82 -33.79
N PHE A 492 26.47 20.65 -33.99
CA PHE A 492 26.41 22.07 -33.72
C PHE A 492 27.32 22.87 -34.66
N VAL A 493 27.09 24.18 -34.74
CA VAL A 493 27.93 25.10 -35.52
C VAL A 493 28.88 25.86 -34.60
N LEU A 494 30.12 26.05 -35.05
CA LEU A 494 31.12 26.86 -34.36
C LEU A 494 31.03 28.33 -34.78
N ASP A 495 31.46 29.26 -33.93
CA ASP A 495 31.76 30.63 -34.35
C ASP A 495 32.85 30.59 -35.45
N LEU A 496 32.67 31.30 -36.57
CA LEU A 496 33.68 31.38 -37.63
C LEU A 496 35.05 31.87 -37.10
N LYS A 497 35.05 32.64 -36.02
CA LYS A 497 36.27 33.07 -35.31
C LYS A 497 37.14 31.92 -34.81
N PHE A 498 36.57 30.73 -34.60
CA PHE A 498 37.33 29.53 -34.23
C PHE A 498 38.40 29.15 -35.27
N ILE A 499 38.20 29.47 -36.55
CA ILE A 499 39.19 29.28 -37.62
C ILE A 499 39.84 30.58 -38.11
N GLU A 500 39.59 31.72 -37.48
CA GLU A 500 40.16 33.03 -37.87
C GLU A 500 41.69 33.01 -37.95
N LYS A 501 42.36 32.31 -37.01
CA LYS A 501 43.81 32.13 -37.11
C LYS A 501 44.21 31.37 -38.38
N LYS A 502 43.60 30.21 -38.66
CA LYS A 502 43.90 29.40 -39.87
C LYS A 502 43.64 30.18 -41.16
N LEU A 503 42.58 31.00 -41.19
CA LEU A 503 42.26 31.88 -42.31
C LEU A 503 43.32 32.99 -42.49
N ASN A 504 43.80 33.58 -41.41
CA ASN A 504 44.94 34.52 -41.45
C ASN A 504 46.26 33.83 -41.83
N ASP A 505 46.50 32.60 -41.38
CA ASP A 505 47.69 31.82 -41.76
C ASP A 505 47.66 31.55 -43.29
N ILE A 506 46.51 31.12 -43.85
CA ILE A 506 46.33 30.89 -45.31
C ILE A 506 46.54 32.17 -46.13
N VAL A 507 45.89 33.29 -45.78
CA VAL A 507 45.99 34.50 -46.61
C VAL A 507 47.42 35.05 -46.67
N ASN A 508 48.25 34.78 -45.66
CA ASN A 508 49.65 35.19 -45.60
C ASN A 508 50.65 34.15 -46.19
N THR A 509 50.17 33.09 -46.85
CA THR A 509 51.03 32.14 -47.59
C THR A 509 51.54 32.71 -48.92
N LYS A 510 50.72 33.49 -49.65
CA LYS A 510 51.08 34.19 -50.89
C LYS A 510 51.79 35.50 -50.54
N LYS A 511 53.09 35.61 -50.86
CA LYS A 511 53.99 36.68 -50.36
C LYS A 511 54.57 37.62 -51.41
N ASP A 512 54.23 37.38 -52.67
CA ASP A 512 54.84 38.01 -53.85
C ASP A 512 53.76 38.52 -54.83
N ALA A 513 52.50 38.54 -54.39
CA ALA A 513 51.34 39.14 -55.03
C ALA A 513 50.12 39.13 -54.09
N ALA A 514 49.21 40.09 -54.26
CA ALA A 514 47.92 40.06 -53.58
C ALA A 514 47.07 38.83 -54.00
N TRP A 515 46.21 38.34 -53.11
CA TRP A 515 45.13 37.42 -53.47
C TRP A 515 43.98 38.16 -54.19
N THR A 516 43.32 37.47 -55.12
CA THR A 516 41.93 37.74 -55.49
C THR A 516 40.98 36.91 -54.61
N ALA A 517 39.72 37.35 -54.48
CA ALA A 517 38.70 36.61 -53.71
C ALA A 517 38.49 35.17 -54.22
N ALA A 518 38.61 34.94 -55.53
CA ALA A 518 38.42 33.61 -56.14
C ALA A 518 39.58 32.66 -55.85
N GLU A 519 40.83 33.12 -55.99
CA GLU A 519 42.01 32.33 -55.63
C GLU A 519 42.00 31.99 -54.12
N LEU A 520 41.69 32.96 -53.26
CA LEU A 520 41.68 32.75 -51.80
C LEU A 520 40.58 31.77 -51.39
N LYS A 521 39.40 31.81 -52.03
CA LYS A 521 38.35 30.80 -51.83
C LYS A 521 38.85 29.39 -52.22
N ALA A 522 39.50 29.27 -53.38
CA ALA A 522 40.04 27.99 -53.84
C ALA A 522 41.13 27.43 -52.90
N GLU A 523 41.99 28.29 -52.35
CA GLU A 523 42.99 27.87 -51.37
C GLU A 523 42.37 27.48 -50.01
N ILE A 524 41.34 28.19 -49.55
CA ILE A 524 40.58 27.82 -48.33
C ILE A 524 39.91 26.45 -48.49
N GLU A 525 39.30 26.17 -49.65
CA GLU A 525 38.71 24.87 -49.98
C GLU A 525 39.77 23.77 -50.05
N LYS A 526 40.92 24.04 -50.68
CA LYS A 526 42.10 23.16 -50.73
C LYS A 526 42.67 22.85 -49.34
N ASN A 527 42.56 23.77 -48.37
CA ASN A 527 42.94 23.54 -46.97
C ASN A 527 41.85 22.82 -46.14
N ASN A 528 40.71 22.44 -46.73
CA ASN A 528 39.64 21.64 -46.11
C ASN A 528 39.13 22.22 -44.76
N LEU A 529 39.10 23.55 -44.61
CA LEU A 529 38.67 24.19 -43.36
C LEU A 529 37.17 24.04 -43.07
N ASP A 530 36.37 23.87 -44.11
CA ASP A 530 34.91 23.71 -44.12
C ASP A 530 34.51 22.86 -45.34
N VAL A 531 33.22 22.60 -45.53
CA VAL A 531 32.69 22.01 -46.78
C VAL A 531 32.94 22.91 -47.99
N LYS A 532 33.00 22.32 -49.20
CA LYS A 532 33.09 23.09 -50.46
C LYS A 532 31.91 24.07 -50.58
N ASP A 533 32.19 25.30 -51.00
CA ASP A 533 31.22 26.41 -51.04
C ASP A 533 30.58 26.78 -49.68
N GLY A 534 31.08 26.20 -48.57
CA GLY A 534 30.64 26.50 -47.19
C GLY A 534 31.08 27.87 -46.69
N LEU A 535 32.21 28.38 -47.18
CA LEU A 535 32.70 29.74 -46.90
C LEU A 535 32.66 30.61 -48.16
N LYS A 536 32.16 31.84 -48.01
CA LYS A 536 32.14 32.89 -49.04
C LYS A 536 33.25 33.90 -48.75
N VAL A 537 34.04 34.23 -49.77
CA VAL A 537 35.12 35.21 -49.69
C VAL A 537 34.75 36.43 -50.53
N THR A 538 34.76 37.61 -49.91
CA THR A 538 34.52 38.89 -50.59
C THR A 538 35.70 39.82 -50.31
N GLN A 539 36.34 40.33 -51.35
CA GLN A 539 37.38 41.36 -51.23
C GLN A 539 36.73 42.71 -50.92
N ILE A 540 37.20 43.40 -49.87
CA ILE A 540 36.59 44.64 -49.37
C ILE A 540 37.55 45.85 -49.37
N ASP A 541 38.86 45.61 -49.48
CA ASP A 541 39.87 46.63 -49.79
C ASP A 541 41.02 45.96 -50.58
N SER A 542 41.71 46.73 -51.41
CA SER A 542 42.83 46.27 -52.23
C SER A 542 43.76 47.43 -52.56
N LYS A 543 45.05 47.27 -52.28
CA LYS A 543 46.11 48.22 -52.62
C LYS A 543 47.20 47.46 -53.38
N PRO A 544 47.01 47.22 -54.69
CA PRO A 544 47.91 46.38 -55.49
C PRO A 544 49.38 46.81 -55.39
N ASN A 545 49.63 48.13 -55.41
CA ASN A 545 50.96 48.73 -55.31
C ASN A 545 51.67 48.51 -53.95
N LEU A 546 51.00 47.90 -52.97
CA LEU A 546 51.53 47.53 -51.66
C LEU A 546 51.39 46.03 -51.36
N GLU A 547 50.86 45.24 -52.30
CA GLU A 547 50.49 43.82 -52.15
C GLU A 547 49.50 43.53 -51.00
N LEU A 548 48.84 44.58 -50.48
CA LEU A 548 47.85 44.48 -49.40
C LEU A 548 46.44 44.25 -49.98
N ALA A 549 45.76 43.24 -49.45
CA ALA A 549 44.36 42.97 -49.74
C ALA A 549 43.59 42.58 -48.47
N LYS A 550 42.33 42.97 -48.39
CA LYS A 550 41.47 42.75 -47.21
C LYS A 550 40.21 42.02 -47.62
N PHE A 551 39.88 40.96 -46.88
CA PHE A 551 38.79 40.04 -47.21
C PHE A 551 37.83 39.91 -46.05
N LYS A 552 36.53 40.07 -46.35
CA LYS A 552 35.45 39.62 -45.49
C LYS A 552 35.10 38.19 -45.88
N ILE A 553 35.14 37.29 -44.90
CA ILE A 553 34.74 35.90 -45.07
C ILE A 553 33.45 35.68 -44.27
N THR A 554 32.45 35.10 -44.90
CA THR A 554 31.13 34.82 -44.30
C THR A 554 30.71 33.37 -44.55
N THR A 555 29.88 32.84 -43.66
CA THR A 555 29.39 31.45 -43.77
C THR A 555 28.23 31.34 -44.76
N ASN A 556 28.23 30.27 -45.56
CA ASN A 556 27.16 29.97 -46.50
C ASN A 556 26.02 29.21 -45.79
N ASN A 557 25.15 29.97 -45.12
CA ASN A 557 24.04 29.42 -44.34
C ASN A 557 22.90 28.85 -45.21
N HIS A 558 22.96 28.99 -46.54
CA HIS A 558 21.96 28.43 -47.45
C HIS A 558 22.07 26.90 -47.44
N TYR A 559 20.95 26.19 -47.23
CA TYR A 559 20.91 24.75 -46.95
C TYR A 559 21.87 24.27 -45.85
N ASP A 560 22.24 25.17 -44.93
CA ASP A 560 23.02 24.84 -43.74
C ASP A 560 24.39 24.21 -44.07
N TYR A 561 25.04 24.58 -45.18
CA TYR A 561 26.30 23.96 -45.65
C TYR A 561 27.44 24.04 -44.62
N SER A 562 27.72 25.23 -44.11
CA SER A 562 28.92 25.49 -43.28
C SER A 562 28.88 24.75 -41.93
N GLY A 563 30.04 24.24 -41.49
CA GLY A 563 30.28 23.82 -40.11
C GLY A 563 30.39 24.97 -39.10
N TYR A 564 30.36 26.20 -39.58
CA TYR A 564 30.52 27.44 -38.81
C TYR A 564 29.34 28.38 -39.01
N GLN A 565 29.25 29.42 -38.19
CA GLN A 565 28.34 30.54 -38.36
C GLN A 565 29.04 31.86 -38.02
N GLY A 566 28.88 32.86 -38.88
CA GLY A 566 29.30 34.24 -38.61
C GLY A 566 30.12 34.88 -39.74
N GLU A 567 30.93 35.87 -39.37
CA GLU A 567 31.85 36.56 -40.27
C GLU A 567 33.17 36.91 -39.59
N VAL A 568 34.25 36.93 -40.39
CA VAL A 568 35.58 37.40 -39.99
C VAL A 568 36.15 38.32 -41.07
N ILE A 569 37.07 39.21 -40.69
CA ILE A 569 37.73 40.14 -41.60
C ILE A 569 39.23 39.92 -41.48
N ILE A 570 39.83 39.31 -42.49
CA ILE A 570 41.26 39.00 -42.55
C ILE A 570 41.98 39.96 -43.49
N THR A 571 43.27 40.20 -43.23
CA THR A 571 44.10 41.11 -44.02
C THR A 571 45.38 40.38 -44.43
N GLN A 572 45.69 40.41 -45.73
CA GLN A 572 47.00 40.01 -46.24
C GLN A 572 48.01 41.09 -45.83
N GLY A 573 48.99 40.71 -45.01
CA GLY A 573 50.13 41.56 -44.67
C GLY A 573 51.21 41.46 -45.75
N SER A 574 51.69 42.60 -46.21
CA SER A 574 52.92 42.64 -47.02
C SER A 574 54.14 42.34 -46.15
N LYS A 575 55.27 42.00 -46.77
CA LYS A 575 56.54 41.87 -46.04
C LYS A 575 56.91 43.23 -45.43
N THR A 576 56.85 43.34 -44.10
CA THR A 576 57.86 44.13 -43.39
C THR A 576 59.18 43.37 -43.55
N THR A 577 60.05 43.90 -44.40
CA THR A 577 61.47 43.52 -44.51
C THR A 577 62.24 43.97 -43.28
#